data_AF-A0A534KCX3-F1
#
_entry.id   AF-A0A534KCX3-F1
#
_cell.length_a   1.000
_cell.length_b   1.000
_cell.length_c   1.000
_cell.angle_alpha   90.00
_cell.angle_beta   90.00
_cell.angle_gamma   90.00
#
_symmetry.space_group_name_H-M   'P 1'
#
loop_
_entity.id
_entity.type
_entity.pdbx_description
1 polymer ?
#
loop_
_entity_poly.entity_id
_entity_poly.type
_entity_poly.pdbx_seq_one_letter_code
_entity_poly.pdbx_strand_id
1 'polypeptide(L)'
;MDQQAFRQTIVVLSGEHSLPILRGLRDGGWHLSSEVARTLHIHITTASKFLQRFAELGLVERRPHDSRTSEYRLRNARLRLELDLEDDVGPLREVVDFYVAYFHSLFERIRFVGTPSIESEMEHRLTTDHQELRKAVFDQMVAGSDGGIDRLRELVAAVHRDLWSVCAQGLGASAAKGAFEGALRDAIGAHPDLALRCGLSRPLEG
;
A
#
# COMPACT_ATOMS: atom_id res chain seq x y z
N MET A 1 1.73 -9.24 -10.17
CA MET A 1 2.59 -9.78 -9.09
C MET A 1 2.82 -8.68 -8.08
N ASP A 2 3.08 -8.99 -6.80
CA ASP A 2 3.37 -7.94 -5.81
C ASP A 2 4.69 -7.20 -6.09
N GLN A 3 4.86 -6.02 -5.50
CA GLN A 3 6.02 -5.15 -5.74
C GLN A 3 7.35 -5.80 -5.33
N GLN A 4 7.36 -6.61 -4.27
CA GLN A 4 8.56 -7.26 -3.77
C GLN A 4 9.00 -8.38 -4.71
N ALA A 5 8.08 -9.24 -5.14
CA ALA A 5 8.28 -10.27 -6.13
C ALA A 5 8.73 -9.67 -7.47
N PHE A 6 8.16 -8.54 -7.88
CA PHE A 6 8.60 -7.80 -9.06
C PHE A 6 10.04 -7.31 -8.95
N ARG A 7 10.40 -6.64 -7.85
CA ARG A 7 11.78 -6.18 -7.61
C ARG A 7 12.78 -7.33 -7.63
N GLN A 8 12.47 -8.42 -6.95
CA GLN A 8 13.32 -9.61 -6.94
C GLN A 8 13.44 -10.22 -8.34
N THR A 9 12.35 -10.25 -9.11
CA THR A 9 12.35 -10.73 -10.49
C THR A 9 13.22 -9.86 -11.41
N ILE A 10 13.10 -8.53 -11.32
CA ILE A 10 13.92 -7.60 -12.10
C ILE A 10 15.41 -7.76 -11.77
N VAL A 11 15.78 -7.86 -10.49
CA VAL A 11 17.19 -8.05 -10.09
C VAL A 11 17.76 -9.32 -10.71
N VAL A 12 17.00 -10.43 -10.67
CA VAL A 12 17.45 -11.70 -11.22
C VAL A 12 17.49 -11.68 -12.75
N LEU A 13 16.53 -11.03 -13.41
CA LEU A 13 16.49 -10.86 -14.87
C LEU A 13 17.58 -9.91 -15.40
N SER A 14 18.07 -8.99 -14.56
CA SER A 14 19.16 -8.08 -14.89
C SER A 14 20.54 -8.73 -14.79
N GLY A 15 20.62 -9.98 -14.30
CA GLY A 15 21.87 -10.73 -14.25
C GLY A 15 22.39 -11.10 -15.63
N GLU A 16 23.72 -11.06 -15.80
CA GLU A 16 24.42 -11.28 -17.08
C GLU A 16 23.98 -12.56 -17.82
N HIS A 17 23.83 -13.68 -17.09
CA HIS A 17 23.47 -14.97 -17.67
C HIS A 17 21.96 -15.24 -17.71
N SER A 18 21.13 -14.30 -17.23
CA SER A 18 19.72 -14.55 -16.99
C SER A 18 18.93 -14.80 -18.27
N LEU A 19 18.99 -13.85 -19.22
CA LEU A 19 18.33 -13.99 -20.52
C LEU A 19 18.92 -15.10 -21.40
N PRO A 20 20.26 -15.32 -21.46
CA PRO A 20 20.83 -16.48 -22.13
C PRO A 20 20.30 -17.81 -21.61
N ILE A 21 20.20 -17.99 -20.29
CA ILE A 21 19.63 -19.21 -19.69
C ILE A 21 18.16 -19.37 -20.08
N LEU A 22 17.32 -18.34 -19.92
CA LEU A 22 15.90 -18.42 -20.28
C LEU A 22 15.69 -18.71 -21.77
N ARG A 23 16.52 -18.13 -22.65
CA ARG A 23 16.51 -18.44 -24.09
C ARG A 23 16.96 -19.87 -24.38
N GLY A 24 17.88 -20.42 -23.59
CA GLY A 24 18.29 -21.82 -23.68
C GLY A 24 17.15 -22.81 -23.41
N LEU A 25 16.20 -22.43 -22.54
CA LEU A 25 15.04 -23.26 -22.17
C LEU A 25 13.82 -23.07 -23.09
N ARG A 26 13.95 -22.29 -24.17
CA ARG A 26 12.82 -21.88 -25.03
C ARG A 26 12.17 -23.04 -25.80
N ASP A 27 12.86 -24.16 -25.93
CA ASP A 27 12.38 -25.35 -26.62
C ASP A 27 11.25 -26.07 -25.86
N GLY A 28 10.98 -25.65 -24.61
CA GLY A 28 9.95 -26.26 -23.76
C GLY A 28 10.34 -27.65 -23.24
N GLY A 29 11.59 -28.06 -23.42
CA GLY A 29 12.15 -29.28 -22.86
C GLY A 29 12.45 -29.15 -21.37
N TRP A 30 12.68 -30.30 -20.73
CA TRP A 30 13.25 -30.37 -19.38
C TRP A 30 14.78 -30.42 -19.50
N HIS A 31 15.47 -29.55 -18.76
CA HIS A 31 16.92 -29.42 -18.81
C HIS A 31 17.54 -29.49 -17.42
N LEU A 32 18.70 -30.13 -17.32
CA LEU A 32 19.53 -30.13 -16.12
C LEU A 32 20.40 -28.87 -16.05
N SER A 33 20.78 -28.46 -14.83
CA SER A 33 21.76 -27.38 -14.62
C SER A 33 23.09 -27.62 -15.35
N SER A 34 23.52 -28.88 -15.45
CA SER A 34 24.74 -29.28 -16.16
C SER A 34 24.63 -29.08 -17.68
N GLU A 35 23.46 -29.31 -18.26
CA GLU A 35 23.21 -29.15 -19.71
C GLU A 35 23.19 -27.67 -20.09
N VAL A 36 22.50 -26.86 -19.31
CA VAL A 36 22.48 -25.40 -19.45
C VAL A 36 23.90 -24.83 -19.30
N ALA A 37 24.63 -25.27 -18.28
CA ALA A 37 26.00 -24.82 -18.04
C ALA A 37 26.94 -25.14 -19.19
N ARG A 38 26.86 -26.37 -19.74
CA ARG A 38 27.65 -26.80 -20.89
C ARG A 38 27.32 -25.99 -22.14
N THR A 39 26.04 -25.74 -22.40
CA THR A 39 25.58 -25.02 -23.60
C THR A 39 26.00 -23.56 -23.59
N LEU A 40 25.99 -22.92 -22.41
CA LEU A 40 26.34 -21.51 -22.26
C LEU A 40 27.80 -21.28 -21.84
N HIS A 41 28.60 -22.35 -21.71
CA HIS A 41 29.98 -22.32 -21.25
C HIS A 41 30.17 -21.58 -19.91
N ILE A 42 29.27 -21.83 -18.95
CA ILE A 42 29.32 -21.28 -17.59
C ILE A 42 29.51 -22.38 -16.55
N HIS A 43 29.87 -22.01 -15.32
CA HIS A 43 29.95 -22.98 -14.22
C HIS A 43 28.57 -23.55 -13.86
N ILE A 44 28.51 -24.86 -13.58
CA ILE A 44 27.28 -25.57 -13.16
C ILE A 44 26.64 -24.92 -11.93
N THR A 45 27.45 -24.46 -10.99
CA THR A 45 26.99 -23.74 -9.80
C THR A 45 26.29 -22.42 -10.15
N THR A 46 26.73 -21.73 -11.20
CA THR A 46 26.11 -20.49 -11.69
C THR A 46 24.77 -20.81 -12.34
N ALA A 47 24.72 -21.77 -13.27
CA ALA A 47 23.48 -22.22 -13.90
C ALA A 47 22.46 -22.67 -12.84
N SER A 48 22.89 -23.48 -11.86
CA SER A 48 22.02 -23.97 -10.79
C SER A 48 21.45 -22.86 -9.91
N LYS A 49 22.24 -21.84 -9.58
CA LYS A 49 21.77 -20.68 -8.80
C LYS A 49 20.68 -19.91 -9.54
N PHE A 50 20.89 -19.64 -10.83
CA PHE A 50 19.88 -18.97 -11.66
C PHE A 50 18.62 -19.81 -11.81
N LEU A 51 18.75 -21.11 -12.15
CA LEU A 51 17.60 -22.00 -12.35
C LEU A 51 16.77 -22.19 -11.08
N GLN A 52 17.43 -22.35 -9.93
CA GLN A 52 16.74 -22.38 -8.65
C GLN A 52 15.99 -21.08 -8.40
N ARG A 53 16.63 -19.93 -8.62
CA ARG A 53 16.01 -18.63 -8.39
C ARG A 53 14.85 -18.36 -9.34
N PHE A 54 14.95 -18.80 -10.59
CA PHE A 54 13.85 -18.74 -11.54
C PHE A 54 12.67 -19.61 -11.11
N ALA A 55 12.92 -20.78 -10.52
CA ALA A 55 11.88 -21.66 -10.03
C ALA A 55 11.16 -21.05 -8.81
N GLU A 56 11.91 -20.46 -7.89
CA GLU A 56 11.38 -19.72 -6.73
C GLU A 56 10.48 -18.55 -7.17
N LEU A 57 10.82 -17.89 -8.27
CA LEU A 57 10.05 -16.78 -8.85
C LEU A 57 8.97 -17.23 -9.85
N GLY A 58 8.81 -18.54 -10.05
CA GLY A 58 7.79 -19.12 -10.93
C GLY A 58 8.02 -18.89 -12.44
N LEU A 59 9.22 -18.45 -12.85
CA LEU A 59 9.57 -18.25 -14.26
C LEU A 59 9.82 -19.57 -14.99
N VAL A 60 10.30 -20.58 -14.25
CA VAL A 60 10.49 -21.95 -14.72
C VAL A 60 9.77 -22.91 -13.78
N GLU A 61 9.37 -24.05 -14.31
CA GLU A 61 8.97 -25.20 -13.51
C GLU A 61 10.21 -25.97 -13.09
N ARG A 62 10.13 -26.61 -11.92
CA ARG A 62 11.18 -27.47 -11.38
C ARG A 62 10.57 -28.80 -10.99
N ARG A 63 11.24 -29.90 -11.35
CA ARG A 63 10.90 -31.25 -10.88
C ARG A 63 12.14 -32.02 -10.43
N PRO A 64 12.02 -32.97 -9.50
CA PRO A 64 13.12 -33.87 -9.19
C PRO A 64 13.46 -34.72 -10.42
N HIS A 65 14.75 -34.85 -10.71
CA HIS A 65 15.26 -35.81 -11.70
C HIS A 65 15.76 -37.07 -10.99
N ASP A 66 16.54 -36.87 -9.93
CA ASP A 66 16.99 -37.91 -9.01
C ASP A 66 17.04 -37.38 -7.55
N SER A 67 17.69 -38.11 -6.65
CA SER A 67 17.81 -37.74 -5.23
C SER A 67 18.65 -36.48 -4.96
N ARG A 68 19.38 -35.95 -5.96
CA ARG A 68 20.35 -34.87 -5.82
C ARG A 68 20.17 -33.74 -6.84
N THR A 69 19.44 -33.98 -7.92
CA THR A 69 19.33 -33.07 -9.05
C THR A 69 17.88 -32.79 -9.42
N SER A 70 17.68 -31.66 -10.11
CA SER A 70 16.37 -31.23 -10.58
C SER A 70 16.48 -30.79 -12.02
N GLU A 71 15.40 -31.04 -12.75
CA GLU A 71 15.20 -30.55 -14.10
C GLU A 71 14.35 -29.29 -14.07
N TYR A 72 14.58 -28.43 -15.06
CA TYR A 72 13.91 -27.15 -15.21
C TYR A 72 13.35 -27.00 -16.61
N ARG A 73 12.19 -26.36 -16.71
CA ARG A 73 11.53 -26.06 -17.98
C ARG A 73 10.90 -24.69 -17.92
N LEU A 74 10.97 -23.93 -19.01
CA LEU A 74 10.28 -22.64 -19.09
C LEU A 74 8.76 -22.85 -18.99
N ARG A 75 8.10 -22.16 -18.05
CA ARG A 75 6.65 -22.31 -17.84
C ARG A 75 5.85 -21.84 -19.06
N ASN A 76 6.28 -20.73 -19.67
CA ASN A 76 5.67 -20.15 -20.85
C ASN A 76 6.75 -19.60 -21.79
N ALA A 77 6.61 -19.84 -23.09
CA ALA A 77 7.54 -19.33 -24.12
C ALA A 77 7.61 -17.79 -24.15
N ARG A 78 6.60 -17.11 -23.58
CA ARG A 78 6.55 -15.67 -23.41
C ARG A 78 6.40 -15.34 -21.92
N LEU A 79 7.37 -14.60 -21.38
CA LEU A 79 7.29 -14.02 -20.05
C LEU A 79 6.69 -12.62 -20.16
N ARG A 80 5.60 -12.37 -19.42
CA ARG A 80 5.03 -11.04 -19.25
C ARG A 80 5.11 -10.70 -17.77
N LEU A 81 5.76 -9.60 -17.45
CA LEU A 81 5.79 -9.05 -16.10
C LEU A 81 4.78 -7.91 -16.06
N GLU A 82 3.74 -8.09 -15.25
CA GLU A 82 2.75 -7.06 -14.98
C GLU A 82 2.95 -6.64 -13.52
N LEU A 83 3.36 -5.38 -13.37
CA LEU A 83 3.41 -4.68 -12.10
C LEU A 83 2.17 -3.81 -12.04
N ASP A 84 1.37 -4.07 -11.01
CA ASP A 84 0.36 -3.10 -10.63
C ASP A 84 1.07 -1.96 -9.88
N LEU A 85 0.86 -0.73 -10.37
CA LEU A 85 1.40 0.49 -9.76
C LEU A 85 0.33 1.21 -8.94
N GLU A 86 -0.92 0.76 -9.02
CA GLU A 86 -1.88 1.06 -7.98
C GLU A 86 -1.34 0.36 -6.73
N ASP A 87 -0.94 1.16 -5.75
CA ASP A 87 -0.43 0.63 -4.48
C ASP A 87 -1.43 -0.39 -3.96
N ASP A 88 -1.05 -1.67 -4.03
CA ASP A 88 -1.77 -2.82 -3.50
C ASP A 88 -2.19 -2.49 -2.07
N VAL A 89 -3.43 -2.04 -1.93
CA VAL A 89 -4.11 -1.61 -0.71
C VAL A 89 -3.17 -0.90 0.28
N GLY A 90 -2.89 0.38 0.03
CA GLY A 90 -2.62 1.29 1.14
C GLY A 90 -3.71 1.12 2.20
N PRO A 91 -3.36 1.02 3.49
CA PRO A 91 -4.19 0.40 4.53
C PRO A 91 -5.39 1.28 4.85
N LEU A 92 -6.47 1.16 4.08
CA LEU A 92 -7.67 1.98 4.26
C LEU A 92 -8.12 1.98 5.73
N ARG A 93 -8.01 0.82 6.39
CA ARG A 93 -8.25 0.69 7.81
C ARG A 93 -7.30 1.52 8.67
N GLU A 94 -5.99 1.46 8.45
CA GLU A 94 -5.03 2.25 9.23
C GLU A 94 -5.18 3.76 8.96
N VAL A 95 -5.54 4.15 7.74
CA VAL A 95 -5.86 5.55 7.39
C VAL A 95 -7.17 5.99 8.07
N VAL A 96 -8.16 5.12 8.14
CA VAL A 96 -9.37 5.35 8.96
C VAL A 96 -9.00 5.50 10.42
N ASP A 97 -8.16 4.61 10.97
CA ASP A 97 -7.70 4.67 12.36
C ASP A 97 -6.95 5.98 12.65
N PHE A 98 -6.12 6.46 11.71
CA PHE A 98 -5.48 7.77 11.79
C PHE A 98 -6.51 8.91 11.88
N TYR A 99 -7.53 8.90 11.03
CA TYR A 99 -8.56 9.95 11.06
C TYR A 99 -9.45 9.87 12.30
N VAL A 100 -9.72 8.66 12.81
CA VAL A 100 -10.41 8.47 14.08
C VAL A 100 -9.58 9.06 15.23
N ALA A 101 -8.28 8.79 15.29
CA ALA A 101 -7.38 9.36 16.30
C ALA A 101 -7.33 10.90 16.21
N TYR A 102 -7.26 11.43 14.98
CA TYR A 102 -7.31 12.87 14.72
C TYR A 102 -8.59 13.51 15.26
N PHE A 103 -9.76 13.00 14.88
CA PHE A 103 -11.03 13.56 15.35
C PHE A 103 -11.18 13.41 16.86
N HIS A 104 -10.77 12.28 17.44
CA HIS A 104 -10.81 12.08 18.89
C HIS A 104 -10.01 13.17 19.63
N SER A 105 -8.76 13.39 19.24
CA SER A 105 -7.92 14.46 19.84
C SER A 105 -8.54 15.84 19.62
N LEU A 106 -9.14 16.09 18.45
CA LEU A 106 -9.82 17.35 18.18
C LEU A 106 -10.98 17.61 19.14
N PHE A 107 -11.83 16.60 19.38
CA PHE A 107 -12.94 16.71 20.34
C PHE A 107 -12.46 16.92 21.77
N GLU A 108 -11.42 16.19 22.21
CA GLU A 108 -10.84 16.38 23.54
C GLU A 108 -10.31 17.80 23.74
N ARG A 109 -9.63 18.34 22.72
CA ARG A 109 -9.11 19.71 22.75
C ARG A 109 -10.23 20.74 22.81
N ILE A 110 -11.30 20.56 22.03
CA ILE A 110 -12.45 21.49 22.03
C ILE A 110 -13.22 21.43 23.34
N ARG A 111 -13.40 20.22 23.92
CA ARG A 111 -13.94 20.04 25.27
C ARG A 111 -13.13 20.80 26.32
N PHE A 112 -11.81 20.75 26.21
CA PHE A 112 -10.92 21.46 27.12
C PHE A 112 -11.08 22.99 27.05
N VAL A 113 -11.44 23.55 25.88
CA VAL A 113 -11.75 24.99 25.73
C VAL A 113 -13.09 25.35 26.40
N GLY A 114 -13.95 24.38 26.71
CA GLY A 114 -15.09 24.56 27.61
C GLY A 114 -16.31 25.23 26.98
N THR A 115 -16.62 24.96 25.71
CA THR A 115 -17.83 25.49 25.05
C THR A 115 -18.82 24.37 24.65
N PRO A 116 -19.75 23.99 25.55
CA PRO A 116 -20.66 22.85 25.33
C PRO A 116 -21.54 22.97 24.07
N SER A 117 -21.92 24.20 23.68
CA SER A 117 -22.72 24.43 22.47
C SER A 117 -21.98 24.08 21.18
N ILE A 118 -20.66 24.27 21.15
CA ILE A 118 -19.82 23.95 20.00
C ILE A 118 -19.65 22.44 19.90
N GLU A 119 -19.46 21.76 21.04
CA GLU A 119 -19.40 20.30 21.09
C GLU A 119 -20.69 19.66 20.56
N SER A 120 -21.86 20.11 21.04
CA SER A 120 -23.16 19.59 20.58
C SER A 120 -23.40 19.83 19.09
N GLU A 121 -23.01 21.01 18.57
CA GLU A 121 -23.13 21.32 17.13
C GLU A 121 -22.19 20.44 16.29
N MET A 122 -20.96 20.18 16.75
CA MET A 122 -20.03 19.28 16.06
C MET A 122 -20.54 17.84 16.04
N GLU A 123 -21.05 17.34 17.17
CA GLU A 123 -21.66 16.01 17.24
C GLU A 123 -22.88 15.90 16.32
N HIS A 124 -23.72 16.95 16.27
CA HIS A 124 -24.87 17.01 15.37
C HIS A 124 -24.46 16.91 13.89
N ARG A 125 -23.43 17.65 13.47
CA ARG A 125 -22.94 17.60 12.08
C ARG A 125 -22.34 16.24 11.72
N LEU A 126 -21.58 15.61 12.60
CA LEU A 126 -21.01 14.27 12.32
C LEU A 126 -22.08 13.17 12.26
N THR A 127 -23.15 13.32 13.03
CA THR A 127 -24.20 12.30 13.11
C THR A 127 -25.30 12.49 12.07
N THR A 128 -25.72 13.73 11.81
CA THR A 128 -26.87 14.02 10.95
C THR A 128 -26.42 14.33 9.53
N ASP A 129 -25.47 15.26 9.37
CA ASP A 129 -25.07 15.74 8.03
C ASP A 129 -24.11 14.78 7.33
N HIS A 130 -23.40 13.94 8.09
CA HIS A 130 -22.39 13.01 7.57
C HIS A 130 -22.82 11.53 7.66
N GLN A 131 -24.11 11.24 7.77
CA GLN A 131 -24.61 9.86 7.78
C GLN A 131 -24.30 9.14 6.46
N GLU A 132 -24.43 9.82 5.32
CA GLU A 132 -24.06 9.29 4.01
C GLU A 132 -22.55 9.05 3.87
N LEU A 133 -21.74 9.89 4.52
CA LEU A 133 -20.28 9.77 4.54
C LEU A 133 -19.85 8.53 5.33
N ARG A 134 -20.46 8.29 6.51
CA ARG A 134 -20.22 7.07 7.28
C ARG A 134 -20.61 5.83 6.48
N LYS A 135 -21.78 5.85 5.83
CA LYS A 135 -22.22 4.73 4.98
C LYS A 135 -21.24 4.49 3.82
N ALA A 136 -20.79 5.54 3.14
CA ALA A 136 -19.82 5.45 2.06
C ALA A 136 -18.46 4.88 2.52
N VAL A 137 -17.97 5.29 3.70
CA VAL A 137 -16.73 4.76 4.27
C VAL A 137 -16.89 3.28 4.66
N PHE A 138 -18.03 2.90 5.26
CA PHE A 138 -18.34 1.49 5.56
C PHE A 138 -18.45 0.63 4.29
N ASP A 139 -19.17 1.11 3.28
CA ASP A 139 -19.33 0.41 2.00
C ASP A 139 -17.98 0.21 1.31
N GLN A 140 -17.07 1.19 1.40
CA GLN A 140 -15.69 1.09 0.89
C GLN A 140 -14.84 0.07 1.67
N MET A 141 -14.94 0.03 3.00
CA MET A 141 -14.26 -0.97 3.82
C MET A 141 -14.73 -2.40 3.53
N VAL A 142 -16.00 -2.58 3.15
CA VAL A 142 -16.60 -3.89 2.85
C VAL A 142 -16.35 -4.32 1.40
N ALA A 143 -16.45 -3.40 0.45
CA ALA A 143 -16.39 -3.72 -0.97
C ALA A 143 -14.96 -3.76 -1.53
N GLY A 144 -13.97 -3.19 -0.85
CA GLY A 144 -12.59 -3.11 -1.33
C GLY A 144 -12.46 -2.38 -2.68
N SER A 145 -13.43 -1.53 -3.02
CA SER A 145 -13.60 -0.97 -4.37
C SER A 145 -12.74 0.27 -4.62
N ASP A 146 -12.23 0.39 -5.85
CA ASP A 146 -11.53 1.43 -6.64
C ASP A 146 -11.51 2.92 -6.22
N GLY A 147 -12.22 3.35 -5.16
CA GLY A 147 -12.19 4.73 -4.68
C GLY A 147 -10.95 5.10 -3.87
N GLY A 148 -10.22 4.12 -3.35
CA GLY A 148 -8.92 4.30 -2.68
C GLY A 148 -8.89 5.28 -1.50
N ILE A 149 -7.67 5.56 -1.01
CA ILE A 149 -7.38 6.55 0.04
C ILE A 149 -7.80 7.97 -0.41
N ASP A 150 -7.75 8.28 -1.70
CA ASP A 150 -8.06 9.62 -2.21
C ASP A 150 -9.53 9.99 -2.01
N ARG A 151 -10.47 9.07 -2.26
CA ARG A 151 -11.88 9.34 -1.97
C ARG A 151 -12.12 9.52 -0.48
N LEU A 152 -11.46 8.74 0.38
CA LEU A 152 -11.52 8.93 1.83
C LEU A 152 -10.99 10.31 2.24
N ARG A 153 -9.90 10.78 1.62
CA ARG A 153 -9.34 12.12 1.87
C ARG A 153 -10.32 13.22 1.47
N GLU A 154 -10.99 13.11 0.33
CA GLU A 154 -12.01 14.06 -0.09
C GLU A 154 -13.18 14.15 0.91
N LEU A 155 -13.66 12.98 1.34
CA LEU A 155 -14.72 12.85 2.34
C LEU A 155 -14.31 13.49 3.67
N VAL A 156 -13.13 13.15 4.17
CA VAL A 156 -12.63 13.71 5.44
C VAL A 156 -12.34 15.21 5.33
N ALA A 157 -11.89 15.71 4.17
CA ALA A 157 -11.71 17.14 3.94
C ALA A 157 -13.05 17.91 4.02
N ALA A 158 -14.16 17.32 3.56
CA ALA A 158 -15.49 17.92 3.71
C ALA A 158 -15.87 18.03 5.20
N VAL A 159 -15.75 16.94 5.95
CA VAL A 159 -15.99 16.92 7.41
C VAL A 159 -15.12 17.96 8.11
N HIS A 160 -13.83 18.01 7.77
CA HIS A 160 -12.89 18.95 8.36
C HIS A 160 -13.30 20.40 8.13
N ARG A 161 -13.71 20.78 6.91
CA ARG A 161 -14.18 22.15 6.61
C ARG A 161 -15.43 22.52 7.40
N ASP A 162 -16.36 21.59 7.55
CA ASP A 162 -17.59 21.84 8.30
C ASP A 162 -17.31 22.05 9.79
N LEU A 163 -16.48 21.18 10.39
CA LEU A 163 -16.06 21.33 11.78
C LEU A 163 -15.25 22.61 11.97
N TRP A 164 -14.35 22.93 11.03
CA TRP A 164 -13.58 24.17 11.05
C TRP A 164 -14.50 25.39 11.08
N SER A 165 -15.53 25.43 10.22
CA SER A 165 -16.48 26.55 10.18
C SER A 165 -17.16 26.76 11.53
N VAL A 166 -17.61 25.68 12.18
CA VAL A 166 -18.26 25.75 13.50
C VAL A 166 -17.27 26.23 14.57
N CYS A 167 -16.09 25.63 14.63
CA CYS A 167 -15.08 25.98 15.63
C CYS A 167 -14.55 27.40 15.43
N ALA A 168 -14.30 27.84 14.20
CA ALA A 168 -13.81 29.19 13.92
C ALA A 168 -14.84 30.26 14.26
N GLN A 169 -16.13 30.00 14.02
CA GLN A 169 -17.22 30.91 14.39
C GLN A 169 -17.45 30.95 15.90
N GLY A 170 -17.34 29.82 16.59
CA GLY A 170 -17.63 29.74 18.03
C GLY A 170 -16.45 30.08 18.95
N LEU A 171 -15.23 29.60 18.63
CA LEU A 171 -14.01 29.79 19.44
C LEU A 171 -13.14 30.94 18.95
N GLY A 172 -13.37 31.42 17.72
CA GLY A 172 -12.46 32.30 16.99
C GLY A 172 -11.40 31.51 16.23
N ALA A 173 -11.02 32.03 15.06
CA ALA A 173 -10.14 31.35 14.11
C ALA A 173 -8.78 30.94 14.69
N SER A 174 -8.19 31.74 15.59
CA SER A 174 -6.88 31.42 16.18
C SER A 174 -6.95 30.24 17.16
N ALA A 175 -7.99 30.15 17.97
CA ALA A 175 -8.18 29.06 18.93
C ALA A 175 -8.54 27.76 18.19
N ALA A 176 -9.42 27.85 17.18
CA ALA A 176 -9.74 26.75 16.29
C ALA A 176 -8.48 26.21 15.59
N LYS A 177 -7.64 27.08 15.03
CA LYS A 177 -6.36 26.70 14.41
C LYS A 177 -5.47 25.89 15.34
N GLY A 178 -5.28 26.36 16.57
CA GLY A 178 -4.45 25.66 17.56
C GLY A 178 -5.00 24.28 17.94
N ALA A 179 -6.32 24.12 18.01
CA ALA A 179 -6.95 22.83 18.28
C ALA A 179 -6.74 21.83 17.14
N PHE A 180 -6.95 22.26 15.90
CA PHE A 180 -6.79 21.43 14.69
C PHE A 180 -5.33 21.03 14.44
N GLU A 181 -4.39 21.98 14.51
CA GLU A 181 -2.96 21.68 14.37
C GLU A 181 -2.45 20.77 15.49
N GLY A 182 -2.96 20.95 16.71
CA GLY A 182 -2.66 20.10 17.85
C GLY A 182 -3.14 18.67 17.62
N ALA A 183 -4.39 18.49 17.20
CA ALA A 183 -4.96 17.19 16.91
C ALA A 183 -4.23 16.47 15.77
N LEU A 184 -3.86 17.20 14.72
CA LEU A 184 -3.08 16.65 13.60
C LEU A 184 -1.70 16.18 14.06
N ARG A 185 -1.03 16.97 14.92
CA ARG A 185 0.26 16.60 15.48
C ARG A 185 0.18 15.32 16.31
N ASP A 186 -0.87 15.16 17.10
CA ASP A 186 -1.07 13.96 17.92
C ASP A 186 -1.31 12.72 17.04
N ALA A 187 -2.13 12.83 15.99
CA ALA A 187 -2.38 11.76 15.04
C ALA A 187 -1.11 11.35 14.26
N ILE A 188 -0.30 12.32 13.82
CA ILE A 188 1.00 12.08 13.19
C ILE A 188 1.96 11.39 14.17
N GLY A 189 1.97 11.81 15.44
CA GLY A 189 2.80 11.19 16.48
C GLY A 189 2.44 9.72 16.74
N ALA A 190 1.15 9.37 16.65
CA ALA A 190 0.67 8.01 16.81
C ALA A 190 0.98 7.11 15.58
N HIS A 191 1.02 7.69 14.38
CA HIS A 191 1.23 6.94 13.13
C HIS A 191 2.21 7.64 12.15
N PRO A 192 3.49 7.80 12.53
CA PRO A 192 4.44 8.63 11.77
C PRO A 192 4.74 8.07 10.36
N ASP A 193 4.94 6.75 10.26
CA ASP A 193 5.25 6.10 8.97
C ASP A 193 4.04 6.11 8.02
N LEU A 194 2.83 5.95 8.56
CA LEU A 194 1.59 6.01 7.79
C LEU A 194 1.35 7.42 7.25
N ALA A 195 1.55 8.45 8.08
CA ALA A 195 1.35 9.84 7.70
C ALA A 195 2.27 10.26 6.54
N LEU A 196 3.52 9.78 6.55
CA LEU A 196 4.47 9.99 5.45
C LEU A 196 4.06 9.23 4.19
N ARG A 197 3.77 7.93 4.32
CA ARG A 197 3.43 7.06 3.18
C ARG A 197 2.14 7.48 2.47
N CYS A 198 1.14 7.92 3.22
CA CYS A 198 -0.18 8.27 2.69
C CYS A 198 -0.38 9.79 2.50
N GLY A 199 0.65 10.60 2.73
CA GLY A 199 0.58 12.06 2.56
C GLY A 199 -0.41 12.77 3.48
N LEU A 200 -0.62 12.24 4.70
CA LEU A 200 -1.57 12.74 5.70
C LEU A 200 -0.97 13.83 6.61
N SER A 201 0.28 14.22 6.36
CA SER A 201 1.01 15.20 7.16
C SER A 201 0.63 16.66 6.87
N ARG A 202 -0.18 16.91 5.84
CA ARG A 202 -0.65 18.25 5.49
C ARG A 202 -1.99 18.54 6.17
N PRO A 203 -2.21 19.76 6.67
CA PRO A 203 -3.54 20.21 7.05
C PRO A 203 -4.51 19.95 5.90
N LEU A 204 -5.74 19.53 6.20
CA LEU A 204 -6.79 19.34 5.21
C LEU A 204 -7.36 20.68 4.68
N GLU A 205 -6.64 21.78 4.90
CA GLU A 205 -6.89 23.12 4.37
C GLU A 205 -6.59 23.13 2.86
N GLY A 206 -7.56 22.63 2.09
CA GLY A 206 -7.74 22.90 0.67
C GLY A 206 -9.02 23.70 0.45
#